data_AF-A0A2N6EFN8-F1
#
_entry.id   AF-A0A2N6EFN8-F1
#
_cell.length_a   1.000
_cell.length_b   1.000
_cell.length_c   1.000
_cell.angle_alpha   90.00
_cell.angle_beta   90.00
_cell.angle_gamma   90.00
#
_symmetry.space_group_name_H-M   'P 1'
#
loop_
_entity.id
_entity.type
_entity.pdbx_description
1 polymer ?
#
loop_
_entity_poly.entity_id
_entity_poly.type
_entity_poly.pdbx_seq_one_letter_code
_entity_poly.pdbx_strand_id
1 'polypeptide(L)'
;MERKYQIPAKNADHVDVGQWVEILEAYGKAESQDAIQVKSMRVGGKTMVFAGIHDKGGSSKSLRPHEVEVIFVVRGRDQTQFNIRFRS
;
A
#
# COMPACT_ATOMS: atom_id res chain seq x y z
N MET A 1 4.56 -11.80 9.69
CA MET A 1 4.03 -10.53 10.22
C MET A 1 3.09 -9.97 9.18
N GLU A 2 1.80 -9.87 9.49
CA GLU A 2 0.81 -9.26 8.59
C GLU A 2 0.86 -7.74 8.76
N ARG A 3 0.84 -7.01 7.66
CA ARG A 3 0.78 -5.54 7.66
C ARG A 3 -0.32 -5.10 6.72
N LYS A 4 -1.05 -4.06 7.12
CA LYS A 4 -2.11 -3.45 6.32
C LYS A 4 -1.57 -2.25 5.57
N TYR A 5 -1.86 -2.19 4.28
CA TYR A 5 -1.54 -1.09 3.39
C TYR A 5 -2.79 -0.46 2.80
N GLN A 6 -2.69 0.75 2.27
CA GLN A 6 -3.79 1.44 1.63
C GLN A 6 -3.36 2.25 0.40
N ILE A 7 -4.27 2.32 -0.58
CA ILE A 7 -4.18 3.09 -1.83
C ILE A 7 -5.52 3.79 -2.14
N PRO A 8 -5.55 4.84 -2.97
CA PRO A 8 -6.80 5.41 -3.46
C PRO A 8 -7.70 4.37 -4.15
N ALA A 9 -9.00 4.41 -3.88
CA ALA A 9 -9.97 3.45 -4.44
C ALA A 9 -9.98 3.42 -5.98
N LYS A 10 -9.77 4.55 -6.64
CA LYS A 10 -9.67 4.66 -8.11
C LYS A 10 -8.53 3.84 -8.74
N ASN A 11 -7.62 3.31 -7.92
CA ASN A 11 -6.48 2.52 -8.36
C ASN A 11 -6.56 1.05 -7.91
N ALA A 12 -7.69 0.66 -7.30
CA ALA A 12 -7.89 -0.67 -6.72
C ALA A 12 -8.03 -1.80 -7.74
N ASP A 13 -8.36 -1.48 -9.00
CA ASP A 13 -8.57 -2.46 -10.07
C ASP A 13 -7.34 -3.29 -10.41
N HIS A 14 -6.18 -2.90 -9.89
CA HIS A 14 -4.92 -3.58 -10.09
C HIS A 14 -4.49 -4.41 -8.86
N VAL A 15 -5.29 -4.46 -7.79
CA VAL A 15 -4.92 -5.13 -6.54
C VAL A 15 -5.95 -6.17 -6.15
N ASP A 16 -5.58 -7.44 -6.33
CA ASP A 16 -6.39 -8.60 -5.95
C ASP A 16 -5.64 -9.56 -5.03
N VAL A 17 -6.40 -10.42 -4.34
CA VAL A 17 -5.84 -11.49 -3.50
C VAL A 17 -5.03 -12.47 -4.36
N GLY A 18 -3.87 -12.90 -3.85
CA GLY A 18 -2.91 -13.76 -4.53
C GLY A 18 -1.95 -13.01 -5.45
N GLN A 19 -2.14 -11.70 -5.62
CA GLN A 19 -1.30 -10.90 -6.48
C GLN A 19 0.01 -10.51 -5.78
N TRP A 20 1.10 -10.63 -6.52
CA TRP A 20 2.41 -10.17 -6.07
C TRP A 20 2.60 -8.70 -6.41
N VAL A 21 2.99 -7.93 -5.40
CA VAL A 21 3.27 -6.50 -5.52
C VAL A 21 4.62 -6.17 -4.89
N GLU A 22 5.31 -5.21 -5.48
CA GLU A 22 6.51 -4.61 -4.88
C GLU A 22 6.15 -3.23 -4.35
N ILE A 23 6.15 -3.05 -3.04
CA ILE A 23 5.96 -1.74 -2.44
C ILE A 23 7.27 -0.97 -2.60
N LEU A 24 7.28 0.14 -3.33
CA LEU A 24 8.48 0.91 -3.63
C LEU A 24 8.66 2.06 -2.65
N GLU A 25 7.57 2.77 -2.34
CA GLU A 25 7.56 3.88 -1.39
C GLU A 25 6.26 3.87 -0.60
N ALA A 26 6.37 3.90 0.72
CA ALA A 26 5.23 3.89 1.62
C ALA A 26 5.55 4.63 2.92
N TYR A 27 4.51 5.18 3.54
CA TYR A 27 4.59 6.09 4.66
C TYR A 27 3.72 5.58 5.80
N GLY A 28 4.31 5.51 7.01
CA GLY A 28 3.53 5.32 8.23
C GLY A 28 2.84 6.61 8.63
N LYS A 29 1.55 6.56 8.99
CA LYS A 29 0.89 7.66 9.71
C LYS A 29 1.26 7.57 11.19
N ALA A 30 1.72 8.67 11.75
CA ALA A 30 2.26 8.72 13.11
C ALA A 30 1.20 8.52 14.22
N GLU A 31 -0.09 8.73 13.93
CA GLU A 31 -1.13 8.81 14.97
C GLU A 31 -2.32 7.84 14.81
N SER A 32 -2.36 7.05 13.73
CA SER A 32 -3.40 6.04 13.51
C SER A 32 -2.75 4.80 12.90
N GLN A 33 -2.68 3.74 13.69
CA GLN A 33 -1.96 2.49 13.40
C GLN A 33 -2.67 1.59 12.36
N ASP A 34 -3.76 2.04 11.73
CA ASP A 34 -4.63 1.09 11.04
C ASP A 34 -4.17 0.66 9.65
N ALA A 35 -3.41 1.48 8.92
CA ALA A 35 -2.85 1.13 7.61
C ALA A 35 -1.66 2.01 7.20
N ILE A 36 -0.68 1.39 6.52
CA ILE A 36 0.47 2.05 5.90
C ILE A 36 0.05 2.57 4.52
N GLN A 37 0.35 3.82 4.22
CA GLN A 37 -0.06 4.38 2.94
C GLN A 37 0.99 4.15 1.87
N VAL A 38 0.59 3.60 0.74
CA VAL A 38 1.47 3.39 -0.41
C VAL A 38 1.50 4.66 -1.25
N LYS A 39 2.70 5.13 -1.57
CA LYS A 39 2.91 6.20 -2.57
C LYS A 39 3.22 5.62 -3.94
N SER A 40 3.99 4.54 -4.00
CA SER A 40 4.25 3.85 -5.25
C SER A 40 4.48 2.36 -5.04
N MET A 41 4.03 1.58 -6.00
CA MET A 41 4.23 0.13 -6.02
C MET A 41 4.29 -0.40 -7.45
N ARG A 42 4.90 -1.57 -7.63
CA ARG A 42 4.84 -2.32 -8.89
C ARG A 42 3.86 -3.46 -8.77
N VAL A 43 3.04 -3.61 -9.80
CA VAL A 43 1.97 -4.60 -9.88
C VAL A 43 2.01 -5.23 -11.26
N GLY A 44 2.25 -6.53 -11.35
CA GLY A 44 2.31 -7.22 -12.65
C GLY A 44 3.30 -6.56 -13.64
N GLY A 45 4.43 -6.07 -13.14
CA GLY A 45 5.45 -5.36 -13.94
C GLY A 45 5.17 -3.87 -14.21
N LYS A 46 3.96 -3.37 -13.90
CA LYS A 46 3.61 -1.96 -14.09
C LYS A 46 3.80 -1.16 -12.79
N THR A 47 4.55 -0.06 -12.88
CA THR A 47 4.69 0.87 -11.76
C THR A 47 3.46 1.76 -11.66
N MET A 48 2.89 1.83 -10.46
CA MET A 48 1.76 2.68 -10.11
C MET A 48 2.22 3.72 -9.09
N VAL A 49 1.88 4.98 -9.32
CA VAL A 49 2.19 6.11 -8.44
C VAL A 49 0.90 6.77 -8.01
N PHE A 50 0.72 6.89 -6.71
CA PHE A 50 -0.48 7.42 -6.08
C PHE A 50 -0.20 8.86 -5.63
N ALA A 51 -0.52 9.82 -6.50
CA ALA A 51 -0.44 11.23 -6.17
C ALA A 51 -1.63 11.65 -5.29
N GLY A 52 -1.39 12.55 -4.32
CA GLY A 52 -2.46 13.32 -3.69
C GLY A 52 -2.85 12.92 -2.26
N ILE A 53 -2.01 12.17 -1.54
CA ILE A 53 -2.28 11.93 -0.12
C ILE A 53 -1.02 12.22 0.69
N HIS A 54 -0.55 13.46 0.71
CA HIS A 54 0.34 13.91 1.79
C HIS A 54 0.19 15.41 1.98
N ASP A 55 -0.50 15.77 3.06
CA ASP A 55 -0.10 16.91 3.86
C ASP A 55 1.32 16.62 4.37
N LYS A 56 2.22 17.58 4.15
CA LYS A 56 3.63 17.54 4.58
C LYS A 56 3.80 17.68 6.10
N GLY A 57 2.93 17.06 6.89
CA GLY A 57 2.91 17.16 8.34
C GLY A 57 3.15 15.81 9.00
N GLY A 58 4.36 15.61 9.50
CA GLY A 58 4.72 14.42 10.28
C GLY A 58 5.78 13.58 9.59
N SER A 59 6.81 13.23 10.35
CA SER A 59 7.95 12.38 9.96
C SER A 59 7.47 11.00 9.53
N SER A 60 6.95 10.89 8.31
CA SER A 60 6.57 9.62 7.73
C SER A 60 7.84 8.90 7.30
N LYS A 61 8.32 7.99 8.14
CA LYS A 61 9.46 7.13 7.83
C LYS A 61 9.14 6.33 6.57
N SER A 62 9.86 6.62 5.49
CA SER A 62 9.78 5.83 4.26
C SER A 62 10.19 4.39 4.58
N LEU A 63 9.34 3.44 4.22
CA LEU A 63 9.69 2.02 4.31
C LEU A 63 10.60 1.64 3.16
N ARG A 64 11.53 0.71 3.41
CA ARG A 64 12.37 0.13 2.34
C ARG A 64 11.48 -0.59 1.33
N PRO A 65 11.87 -0.62 0.05
CA PRO A 65 11.16 -1.43 -0.94
C PRO A 65 11.11 -2.91 -0.54
N HIS A 66 9.99 -3.59 -0.82
CA HIS A 66 9.81 -5.01 -0.51
C HIS A 66 8.72 -5.68 -1.36
N GLU A 67 8.96 -6.93 -1.75
CA GLU A 67 8.02 -7.78 -2.50
C GLU A 67 7.14 -8.61 -1.56
N VAL A 68 5.84 -8.62 -1.85
CA VAL A 68 4.84 -9.22 -0.98
C VAL A 68 3.65 -9.76 -1.77
N GLU A 69 2.99 -10.74 -1.18
CA GLU A 69 1.72 -11.27 -1.68
C GLU A 69 0.55 -10.57 -0.99
N VAL A 70 -0.45 -10.15 -1.75
CA VAL A 70 -1.70 -9.62 -1.23
C VAL A 70 -2.57 -10.78 -0.75
N ILE A 71 -2.95 -10.78 0.52
CA ILE A 71 -3.72 -11.89 1.13
C ILE A 71 -5.15 -11.50 1.50
N PHE A 72 -5.46 -10.20 1.52
CA PHE A 72 -6.79 -9.69 1.82
C PHE A 72 -6.98 -8.30 1.22
N VAL A 73 -8.18 -7.97 0.76
CA VAL A 73 -8.51 -6.66 0.17
C VAL A 73 -9.87 -6.19 0.67
N VAL A 74 -9.94 -4.96 1.19
CA VAL A 74 -11.16 -4.24 1.54
C VAL A 74 -11.30 -3.03 0.62
N ARG A 75 -12.31 -3.06 -0.24
CA ARG A 75 -12.61 -1.95 -1.17
C ARG A 75 -13.53 -0.95 -0.47
N GLY A 76 -13.02 0.24 -0.19
CA GLY A 76 -13.80 1.36 0.31
C GLY A 76 -14.14 2.36 -0.80
N ARG A 77 -14.97 3.34 -0.46
CA ARG A 77 -15.38 4.41 -1.40
C ARG A 77 -14.20 5.27 -1.87
N ASP A 78 -13.33 5.65 -0.93
CA ASP A 78 -12.23 6.58 -1.20
C ASP A 78 -10.85 5.91 -1.13
N GLN A 79 -10.74 4.83 -0.36
CA GLN A 79 -9.50 4.09 -0.14
C GLN A 79 -9.76 2.59 -0.23
N THR A 80 -8.82 1.87 -0.80
CA THR A 80 -8.75 0.41 -0.74
C THR A 80 -7.63 0.02 0.20
N GLN A 81 -7.95 -0.82 1.18
CA GLN A 81 -6.99 -1.39 2.11
C GLN A 81 -6.67 -2.83 1.71
N PHE A 82 -5.44 -3.26 1.94
CA PHE A 82 -5.05 -4.64 1.68
C PHE A 82 -4.01 -5.12 2.69
N ASN A 83 -4.09 -6.39 3.05
CA ASN A 83 -3.07 -7.03 3.88
C ASN A 83 -2.06 -7.75 3.01
N ILE A 84 -0.81 -7.75 3.47
CA ILE A 84 0.31 -8.37 2.79
C ILE A 84 0.94 -9.48 3.63
N ARG A 85 1.53 -10.45 2.92
CA ARG A 85 2.42 -11.46 3.48
C ARG A 85 3.79 -11.36 2.81
N PHE A 86 4.83 -11.29 3.63
CA PHE A 86 6.21 -11.33 3.14
C PHE A 86 6.56 -12.73 2.62
N ARG A 87 7.33 -12.77 1.55
CA ARG A 87 8.01 -13.98 1.12
C ARG A 87 9.06 -14.35 2.17
N SER A 88 8.94 -15.53 2.75
CA SER A 88 9.98 -16.15 3.59
C SER A 88 11.10 -16.71 2.73
#